data_AF-A0A7X8F4X9-F1
#
_entry.id   AF-A0A7X8F4X9-F1
#
_cell.length_a   1.000
_cell.length_b   1.000
_cell.length_c   1.000
_cell.angle_alpha   90.00
_cell.angle_beta   90.00
_cell.angle_gamma   90.00
#
_symmetry.space_group_name_H-M   'P 1'
#
loop_
_entity.id
_entity.type
_entity.pdbx_description
1 polymer ?
#
loop_
_entity_poly.entity_id
_entity_poly.type
_entity_poly.pdbx_seq_one_letter_code
_entity_poly.pdbx_strand_id
1 'polypeptide(L)'
;DFSLSKWFTREDFMDFGYILAEELIFREEYYDAYLLLAQIIRMEYTYSYFKHFFPEVMNLMRNLIKTKLSGNVSDELVLDVLENALELGFGKKDEAFILRLMAESYDRFGDTLTAGQCLKKALELDSTLSIPIRLRRRLGF
;
A
#
# COMPACT_ATOMS: atom_id res chain seq x y z
N ASP A 1 -16.16 -13.03 14.15
CA ASP A 1 -15.73 -12.27 12.96
C ASP A 1 -16.88 -11.94 12.05
N PHE A 2 -17.06 -10.65 11.79
CA PHE A 2 -18.01 -10.13 10.81
C PHE A 2 -17.36 -10.14 9.42
N SER A 3 -18.10 -10.59 8.40
CA SER A 3 -17.60 -10.68 7.02
C SER A 3 -18.72 -10.24 6.07
N LEU A 4 -18.55 -9.06 5.47
CA LEU A 4 -19.51 -8.47 4.52
C LEU A 4 -19.74 -9.38 3.30
N SER A 5 -18.72 -10.11 2.86
CA SER A 5 -18.80 -11.01 1.70
C SER A 5 -19.73 -12.22 1.92
N LYS A 6 -20.19 -12.48 3.14
CA LYS A 6 -21.17 -13.54 3.43
C LYS A 6 -22.62 -13.11 3.19
N TRP A 7 -22.87 -11.81 3.11
CA TRP A 7 -24.23 -11.23 3.03
C TRP A 7 -24.50 -10.52 1.70
N PHE A 8 -23.45 -10.25 0.94
CA PHE A 8 -23.50 -9.55 -0.34
C PHE A 8 -23.07 -10.45 -1.50
N THR A 9 -23.57 -10.15 -2.70
CA THR A 9 -22.95 -10.66 -3.92
C THR A 9 -21.52 -10.12 -4.03
N ARG A 10 -20.73 -10.71 -4.92
CA ARG A 10 -19.34 -10.26 -5.15
C ARG A 10 -19.32 -8.79 -5.58
N GLU A 11 -20.20 -8.42 -6.49
CA GLU A 11 -20.34 -7.08 -7.06
C GLU A 11 -20.81 -6.09 -6.00
N ASP A 12 -21.86 -6.42 -5.23
CA ASP A 12 -22.35 -5.58 -4.14
C ASP A 12 -21.27 -5.35 -3.07
N PHE A 13 -20.50 -6.39 -2.74
CA PHE A 13 -19.38 -6.26 -1.81
C PHE A 13 -18.32 -5.29 -2.35
N MET A 14 -18.01 -5.34 -3.65
CA MET A 14 -17.01 -4.46 -4.25
C MET A 14 -17.49 -3.01 -4.28
N ASP A 15 -18.73 -2.77 -4.70
CA ASP A 15 -19.32 -1.42 -4.75
C ASP A 15 -19.42 -0.79 -3.36
N PHE A 16 -20.10 -1.46 -2.42
CA PHE A 16 -20.26 -0.95 -1.06
C PHE A 16 -18.94 -0.95 -0.29
N GLY A 17 -18.06 -1.90 -0.58
CA GLY A 17 -16.74 -1.97 0.02
C GLY A 17 -15.87 -0.78 -0.40
N TYR A 18 -15.96 -0.31 -1.63
CA TYR A 18 -15.25 0.89 -2.07
C TYR A 18 -15.74 2.13 -1.30
N ILE A 19 -17.06 2.34 -1.23
CA ILE A 19 -17.66 3.47 -0.49
C ILE A 19 -17.30 3.40 1.00
N LEU A 20 -17.34 2.20 1.59
CA LEU A 20 -16.96 2.00 2.99
C LEU A 20 -15.48 2.31 3.21
N ALA A 21 -14.59 1.94 2.26
CA ALA A 21 -13.18 2.28 2.36
C ALA A 21 -12.96 3.80 2.36
N GLU A 22 -13.70 4.57 1.56
CA GLU A 22 -13.63 6.04 1.59
C GLU A 22 -14.05 6.60 2.95
N GLU A 23 -15.14 6.10 3.53
CA GLU A 23 -15.61 6.51 4.85
C GLU A 23 -14.61 6.13 5.96
N LEU A 24 -14.00 4.95 5.89
CA LEU A 24 -12.95 4.54 6.82
C LEU A 24 -11.74 5.48 6.74
N ILE A 25 -11.33 5.87 5.53
CA ILE A 25 -10.26 6.87 5.34
C ILE A 25 -10.65 8.22 5.95
N PHE A 26 -11.91 8.65 5.76
CA PHE A 26 -12.44 9.88 6.35
C PHE A 26 -12.42 9.85 7.89
N ARG A 27 -12.66 8.68 8.49
CA ARG A 27 -12.60 8.44 9.95
C ARG A 27 -11.22 8.13 10.50
N GLU A 28 -10.19 8.16 9.66
CA GLU A 28 -8.81 7.84 10.03
C GLU A 28 -8.58 6.36 10.39
N GLU A 29 -9.50 5.47 10.00
CA GLU A 29 -9.41 4.01 10.15
C GLU A 29 -8.60 3.39 8.98
N TYR A 30 -7.36 3.84 8.83
CA TYR A 30 -6.56 3.60 7.62
C TYR A 30 -6.19 2.13 7.36
N TYR A 31 -5.95 1.35 8.41
CA TYR A 31 -5.60 -0.06 8.28
C TYR A 31 -6.78 -0.88 7.77
N ASP A 32 -7.98 -0.64 8.30
CA ASP A 32 -9.20 -1.34 7.87
C ASP A 32 -9.57 -0.94 6.43
N ALA A 33 -9.42 0.34 6.07
CA ALA A 33 -9.57 0.80 4.70
C ALA A 33 -8.60 0.08 3.74
N TYR A 34 -7.35 -0.12 4.16
CA TYR A 34 -6.35 -0.84 3.38
C TYR A 34 -6.77 -2.29 3.16
N LEU A 35 -7.14 -3.02 4.22
CA LEU A 35 -7.53 -4.42 4.12
C LEU A 35 -8.71 -4.59 3.15
N LEU A 36 -9.70 -3.71 3.25
CA LEU A 36 -10.88 -3.73 2.39
C LEU A 36 -10.52 -3.46 0.93
N LEU A 37 -9.72 -2.42 0.65
CA LEU A 37 -9.28 -2.11 -0.71
C LEU A 37 -8.40 -3.22 -1.31
N ALA A 38 -7.50 -3.81 -0.52
CA ALA A 38 -6.65 -4.91 -0.98
C ALA A 38 -7.49 -6.14 -1.35
N GLN A 39 -8.53 -6.44 -0.59
CA GLN A 39 -9.49 -7.49 -0.92
C GLN A 39 -10.22 -7.18 -2.23
N ILE A 40 -10.74 -5.95 -2.39
CA ILE A 40 -11.45 -5.52 -3.61
C ILE A 40 -10.54 -5.62 -4.84
N ILE A 41 -9.28 -5.20 -4.74
CA ILE A 41 -8.29 -5.30 -5.83
C ILE A 41 -8.06 -6.75 -6.25
N ARG A 42 -7.87 -7.67 -5.29
CA ARG A 42 -7.73 -9.11 -5.58
C ARG A 42 -8.98 -9.69 -6.25
N MET A 43 -10.16 -9.26 -5.80
CA MET A 43 -11.42 -9.68 -6.42
C MET A 43 -11.47 -9.21 -7.87
N GLU A 44 -11.11 -7.96 -8.17
CA GLU A 44 -11.06 -7.46 -9.55
C GLU A 44 -10.07 -8.24 -10.43
N TYR A 45 -8.91 -8.64 -9.90
CA TYR A 45 -7.97 -9.50 -10.65
C TYR A 45 -8.50 -10.89 -10.95
N THR A 46 -9.43 -11.41 -10.13
CA THR A 46 -10.08 -12.69 -10.39
C THR A 46 -11.13 -12.58 -11.50
N TYR A 47 -11.86 -11.46 -11.53
CA TYR A 47 -12.86 -11.18 -12.57
C TYR A 47 -13.02 -9.67 -12.74
N SER A 48 -12.79 -9.17 -13.96
CA SER A 48 -12.84 -7.72 -14.21
C SER A 48 -14.28 -7.20 -14.22
N TYR A 49 -14.70 -6.69 -13.07
CA TYR A 49 -16.01 -6.11 -12.82
C TYR A 49 -15.98 -4.60 -13.00
N PHE A 50 -15.08 -3.91 -12.30
CA PHE A 50 -14.95 -2.45 -12.34
C PHE A 50 -14.46 -1.93 -13.68
N LYS A 51 -13.61 -2.68 -14.39
CA LYS A 51 -13.10 -2.32 -15.72
C LYS A 51 -12.53 -0.89 -15.75
N HIS A 52 -13.28 0.06 -16.33
CA HIS A 52 -12.88 1.47 -16.45
C HIS A 52 -12.82 2.20 -15.11
N PHE A 53 -13.50 1.72 -14.07
CA PHE A 53 -13.46 2.32 -12.73
C PHE A 53 -12.28 1.81 -11.89
N PHE A 54 -11.67 0.67 -12.25
CA PHE A 54 -10.59 0.08 -11.48
C PHE A 54 -9.38 1.02 -11.25
N PRO A 55 -8.98 1.89 -12.21
CA PRO A 55 -7.96 2.90 -11.97
C PRO A 55 -8.24 3.80 -10.76
N GLU A 56 -9.51 4.11 -10.46
CA GLU A 56 -9.87 4.94 -9.29
C GLU A 56 -9.69 4.17 -7.98
N VAL A 57 -10.00 2.87 -7.97
CA VAL A 57 -9.70 1.98 -6.82
C VAL A 57 -8.20 1.94 -6.55
N MET A 58 -7.39 1.78 -7.60
CA MET A 58 -5.94 1.78 -7.50
C MET A 58 -5.38 3.16 -7.08
N ASN A 59 -6.02 4.25 -7.50
CA ASN A 59 -5.65 5.60 -7.10
C ASN A 59 -5.94 5.86 -5.61
N LEU A 60 -7.10 5.40 -5.11
CA LEU A 60 -7.45 5.49 -3.70
C LEU A 60 -6.46 4.72 -2.83
N MET A 61 -6.17 3.46 -3.18
CA MET A 61 -5.18 2.64 -2.46
C MET A 61 -3.78 3.29 -2.46
N ARG A 62 -3.35 3.83 -3.61
CA ARG A 62 -2.09 4.56 -3.73
C ARG A 62 -2.04 5.78 -2.81
N ASN A 63 -3.11 6.57 -2.75
CA ASN A 63 -3.17 7.76 -1.89
C ASN A 63 -3.15 7.38 -0.41
N LEU A 64 -3.87 6.33 -0.03
CA LEU A 64 -3.84 5.75 1.32
C LEU A 64 -2.41 5.38 1.74
N ILE A 65 -1.69 4.64 0.89
CA ILE A 65 -0.30 4.23 1.16
C ILE A 65 0.64 5.43 1.25
N LYS A 66 0.54 6.38 0.31
CA LYS A 66 1.48 7.50 0.22
C LYS A 66 1.34 8.52 1.34
N THR A 67 0.13 8.70 1.88
CA THR A 67 -0.17 9.88 2.71
C THR A 67 -0.63 9.56 4.13
N LYS A 68 -1.22 8.38 4.38
CA LYS A 68 -1.96 8.15 5.62
C LYS A 68 -1.42 7.03 6.52
N LEU A 69 -0.64 6.09 5.98
CA LEU A 69 -0.11 4.98 6.78
C LEU A 69 1.12 5.37 7.62
N SER A 70 1.99 6.22 7.08
CA SER A 70 3.22 6.61 7.79
C SER A 70 2.92 7.57 8.95
N GLY A 71 3.18 7.12 10.18
CA GLY A 71 3.02 7.92 11.41
C GLY A 71 1.71 7.68 12.18
N ASN A 72 0.72 7.01 11.58
CA ASN A 72 -0.57 6.69 12.22
C ASN A 72 -0.71 5.21 12.60
N VAL A 73 0.17 4.36 12.08
CA VAL A 73 0.16 2.91 12.28
C VAL A 73 1.55 2.49 12.79
N SER A 74 1.64 1.42 13.60
CA SER A 74 2.92 0.91 14.06
C SER A 74 3.81 0.50 12.88
N ASP A 75 5.13 0.64 13.03
CA ASP A 75 6.07 0.33 11.95
C ASP A 75 6.00 -1.15 11.50
N GLU A 76 5.58 -2.07 12.38
CA GLU A 76 5.41 -3.49 12.06
C GLU A 76 4.22 -3.69 11.10
N LEU A 77 3.05 -3.15 11.45
CA LEU A 77 1.87 -3.20 10.60
C LEU A 77 2.08 -2.45 9.28
N VAL A 78 2.86 -1.37 9.30
CA VAL A 78 3.23 -0.65 8.07
C VAL A 78 4.05 -1.56 7.15
N LEU A 79 4.99 -2.35 7.67
CA LEU A 79 5.74 -3.29 6.83
C LEU A 79 4.83 -4.36 6.22
N ASP A 80 3.96 -4.98 7.02
CA ASP A 80 3.01 -5.99 6.53
C ASP A 80 2.15 -5.42 5.38
N VAL A 81 1.67 -4.18 5.54
CA VAL A 81 0.89 -3.49 4.53
C VAL A 81 1.71 -3.19 3.27
N LEU A 82 2.96 -2.74 3.41
CA LEU A 82 3.80 -2.42 2.27
C LEU A 82 4.23 -3.66 1.49
N GLU A 83 4.51 -4.77 2.17
CA GLU A 83 4.80 -6.07 1.55
C GLU A 83 3.61 -6.55 0.74
N ASN A 84 2.43 -6.52 1.37
CA ASN A 84 1.20 -6.89 0.71
C ASN A 84 0.86 -5.96 -0.47
N ALA A 85 1.19 -4.67 -0.37
CA ALA A 85 0.99 -3.71 -1.44
C ALA A 85 1.87 -3.99 -2.69
N LEU A 86 3.08 -4.56 -2.54
CA LEU A 86 3.91 -4.94 -3.67
C LEU A 86 3.27 -6.06 -4.53
N GLU A 87 2.31 -6.80 -3.98
CA GLU A 87 1.59 -7.85 -4.70
C GLU A 87 0.34 -7.33 -5.43
N LEU A 88 -0.07 -6.07 -5.19
CA LEU A 88 -1.29 -5.48 -5.74
C LEU A 88 -1.13 -4.92 -7.16
N GLY A 89 -0.06 -5.28 -7.88
CA GLY A 89 0.10 -4.95 -9.30
C GLY A 89 0.25 -3.46 -9.60
N PHE A 90 0.92 -2.70 -8.71
CA PHE A 90 1.23 -1.30 -8.96
C PHE A 90 2.26 -1.12 -10.10
N GLY A 91 2.36 0.10 -10.62
CA GLY A 91 3.40 0.46 -11.59
C GLY A 91 4.77 0.64 -10.92
N LYS A 92 5.85 0.51 -11.71
CA LYS A 92 7.25 0.61 -11.23
C LYS A 92 7.54 1.81 -10.32
N LYS A 93 6.97 2.99 -10.63
CA LYS A 93 7.17 4.21 -9.84
C LYS A 93 6.57 4.12 -8.44
N ASP A 94 5.44 3.44 -8.30
CA ASP A 94 4.80 3.27 -7.00
C ASP A 94 5.45 2.15 -6.21
N GLU A 95 5.83 1.05 -6.86
CA GLU A 95 6.62 0.00 -6.23
C GLU A 95 7.96 0.55 -5.72
N ALA A 96 8.64 1.39 -6.50
CA ALA A 96 9.85 2.10 -6.06
C ALA A 96 9.58 2.95 -4.81
N PHE A 97 8.46 3.66 -4.79
CA PHE A 97 8.06 4.46 -3.63
C PHE A 97 7.74 3.58 -2.40
N ILE A 98 7.03 2.46 -2.57
CA ILE A 98 6.70 1.49 -1.52
C ILE A 98 7.99 0.90 -0.94
N LEU A 99 8.92 0.46 -1.80
CA LEU A 99 10.23 -0.06 -1.37
C LEU A 99 11.05 0.97 -0.59
N ARG A 100 10.97 2.26 -0.95
CA ARG A 100 11.58 3.33 -0.15
C ARG A 100 10.94 3.46 1.23
N LEU A 101 9.61 3.37 1.33
CA LEU A 101 8.93 3.37 2.64
C LEU A 101 9.32 2.14 3.49
N MET A 102 9.47 0.97 2.87
CA MET A 102 9.98 -0.23 3.55
C MET A 102 11.40 0.01 4.05
N ALA A 103 12.28 0.58 3.22
CA ALA A 103 13.65 0.90 3.61
C ALA A 103 13.70 1.85 4.82
N GLU A 104 12.84 2.87 4.84
CA GLU A 104 12.73 3.78 5.99
C GLU A 104 12.24 3.07 7.25
N SER A 105 11.35 2.08 7.12
CA SER A 105 10.79 1.33 8.25
C SER A 105 11.81 0.33 8.81
N TYR A 106 12.48 -0.44 7.94
CA TYR A 106 13.60 -1.31 8.34
C TYR A 106 14.76 -0.52 8.99
N ASP A 107 15.07 0.69 8.51
CA ASP A 107 16.09 1.55 9.13
C ASP A 107 15.69 2.03 10.55
N ARG A 108 14.39 2.25 10.80
CA ARG A 108 13.87 2.57 12.14
C ARG A 108 13.97 1.37 13.09
N PHE A 109 13.75 0.15 12.59
CA PHE A 109 13.99 -1.08 13.34
C PHE A 109 15.46 -1.42 13.57
N GLY A 110 16.38 -0.72 12.88
CA GLY A 110 17.82 -0.98 12.96
C GLY A 110 18.31 -2.07 12.01
N ASP A 111 17.44 -2.65 11.19
CA ASP A 111 17.82 -3.57 10.12
C ASP A 111 18.29 -2.80 8.88
N THR A 112 19.51 -2.27 8.98
CA THR A 112 20.13 -1.51 7.90
C THR A 112 20.43 -2.35 6.66
N LEU A 113 20.58 -3.68 6.82
CA LEU A 113 20.86 -4.59 5.70
C LEU A 113 19.63 -4.68 4.79
N THR A 114 18.48 -5.03 5.35
CA THR A 114 17.22 -5.13 4.60
C THR A 114 16.80 -3.76 4.08
N ALA A 115 17.00 -2.69 4.87
CA ALA A 115 16.77 -1.33 4.41
C ALA A 115 17.58 -0.98 3.15
N GLY A 116 18.87 -1.32 3.12
CA GLY A 116 19.73 -1.11 1.95
C GLY A 116 19.29 -1.90 0.72
N GLN A 117 18.84 -3.15 0.91
CA GLN A 117 18.31 -3.98 -0.17
C GLN A 117 17.04 -3.40 -0.78
N CYS A 118 16.08 -2.98 0.05
CA CYS A 118 14.86 -2.30 -0.38
C CYS A 118 15.18 -1.04 -1.18
N LEU A 119 16.08 -0.19 -0.66
CA LEU A 119 16.43 1.07 -1.31
C LEU A 119 17.15 0.86 -2.65
N LYS A 120 18.04 -0.13 -2.74
CA LYS A 120 18.69 -0.50 -4.00
C LYS A 120 17.66 -0.93 -5.05
N LYS A 121 16.75 -1.84 -4.69
CA LYS A 121 15.68 -2.29 -5.58
C LYS A 121 14.75 -1.13 -5.99
N ALA A 122 14.49 -0.20 -5.07
CA ALA A 122 13.70 1.00 -5.37
C ALA A 122 14.36 1.86 -6.47
N LEU A 123 15.67 2.09 -6.38
CA LEU A 123 16.44 2.85 -7.37
C LEU A 123 16.60 2.12 -8.72
N GLU A 124 16.60 0.79 -8.71
CA GLU A 124 16.57 -0.02 -9.94
C GLU A 124 15.24 0.13 -10.69
N LEU A 125 14.12 0.32 -9.96
CA LEU A 125 12.80 0.57 -10.55
C LEU A 125 12.60 2.02 -10.98
N ASP A 126 13.11 2.98 -10.20
CA ASP A 126 13.06 4.41 -10.49
C ASP A 126 14.34 5.11 -10.03
N SER A 127 15.23 5.38 -10.98
CA SER A 127 16.51 6.07 -10.71
C SER A 127 16.35 7.54 -10.34
N THR A 128 15.17 8.13 -10.55
CA THR A 128 14.84 9.52 -10.20
C THR A 128 14.16 9.64 -8.83
N LEU A 129 13.98 8.52 -8.14
CA LEU A 129 13.33 8.45 -6.84
C LEU A 129 14.03 9.36 -5.82
N SER A 130 13.26 10.26 -5.21
CA SER A 130 13.75 11.11 -4.12
C SER A 130 13.95 10.29 -2.85
N ILE A 131 15.17 10.29 -2.33
CA ILE A 131 15.55 9.60 -1.09
C ILE A 131 15.76 10.62 0.02
N PRO A 132 15.18 10.44 1.23
CA PRO A 132 15.46 11.32 2.36
C PRO A 132 16.95 11.34 2.69
N ILE A 133 17.50 12.54 2.91
CA ILE A 133 18.93 12.76 3.17
C ILE A 133 19.44 11.90 4.34
N ARG A 134 18.63 11.74 5.40
CA ARG A 134 18.96 10.90 6.56
C ARG A 134 19.19 9.45 6.16
N LEU A 135 18.26 8.87 5.40
CA LEU A 135 18.33 7.49 4.94
C LEU A 135 19.52 7.30 3.99
N ARG A 136 19.70 8.24 3.07
CA ARG A 136 20.82 8.26 2.12
C ARG A 136 22.17 8.21 2.83
N ARG A 137 22.40 9.07 3.83
CA ARG A 137 23.64 9.09 4.62
C ARG A 137 23.85 7.81 5.41
N ARG A 138 22.79 7.26 6.01
CA ARG A 138 22.88 6.08 6.87
C ARG A 138 23.18 4.80 6.09
N LEU A 139 22.63 4.68 4.88
CA LEU A 139 22.77 3.49 4.03
C LEU A 139 23.88 3.61 2.96
N GLY A 140 24.52 4.78 2.83
CA GLY A 140 25.67 4.97 1.94
C GLY A 140 25.34 5.19 0.46
N PHE A 141 24.23 5.86 0.16
CA PHE A 141 23.81 6.21 -1.21
C PHE A 141 24.09 7.68 -1.59
#